data_AF-A0A6J1PWR6-F1
#
_entry.id   AF-A0A6J1PWR6-F1
#
_cell.length_a   1.000
_cell.length_b   1.000
_cell.length_c   1.000
_cell.angle_alpha   90.00
_cell.angle_beta   90.00
_cell.angle_gamma   90.00
#
_symmetry.space_group_name_H-M   'P 1'
#
loop_
_entity.id
_entity.type
_entity.pdbx_description
1 polymer ?
#
loop_
_entity_poly.entity_id
_entity_poly.type
_entity_poly.pdbx_seq_one_letter_code
_entity_poly.pdbx_strand_id
1 'polypeptide(L)'
;MDKVGVWKAAFFYRLRGKPPEGIALSVDGVRVPIGTKIKLLGLWLDCTWSFGEHIVSVAPRAKAVANILCRLMSNLKGVGNRACRLYVGVVHLIALYGAPIWAPKMMATERLRAPMRKVQRQVAIRAVRGYRTISHAAASTLAGIPPIELLVDKFANVF
;
A
#
# COMPACT_ATOMS: atom_id res chain seq x y z
N MET A 1 -8.35 -0.59 -33.96
CA MET A 1 -7.07 -1.31 -33.85
C MET A 1 -6.90 -1.67 -32.38
N ASP A 2 -7.17 -2.95 -32.11
CA ASP A 2 -7.71 -3.44 -30.86
C ASP A 2 -6.67 -3.56 -29.76
N LYS A 3 -6.99 -3.00 -28.60
CA LYS A 3 -6.29 -3.31 -27.35
C LYS A 3 -6.71 -4.72 -26.93
N VAL A 4 -6.15 -5.74 -27.57
CA VAL A 4 -6.20 -7.11 -27.09
C VAL A 4 -5.56 -7.07 -25.70
N GLY A 5 -6.39 -7.20 -24.67
CA GLY A 5 -5.96 -7.27 -23.29
C GLY A 5 -4.92 -8.37 -23.18
N VAL A 6 -3.68 -8.01 -22.85
CA VAL A 6 -2.62 -8.98 -22.59
C VAL A 6 -3.01 -9.71 -21.31
N TRP A 7 -3.73 -10.81 -21.46
CA TRP A 7 -4.06 -11.71 -20.38
C TRP A 7 -2.75 -12.13 -19.71
N LYS A 8 -2.71 -12.03 -18.38
CA LYS A 8 -1.61 -12.54 -17.56
C LYS A 8 -2.23 -13.56 -16.63
N ALA A 9 -1.70 -14.77 -16.64
CA ALA A 9 -2.07 -15.81 -15.68
C ALA A 9 -0.97 -15.88 -14.63
N ALA A 10 -1.35 -16.11 -13.38
CA ALA A 10 -0.41 -16.50 -12.32
C ALA A 10 -0.88 -17.81 -11.71
N PHE A 11 0.10 -18.65 -11.37
CA PHE A 11 -0.16 -19.95 -10.75
C PHE A 11 -0.40 -19.75 -9.25
N PHE A 12 -1.58 -20.13 -8.78
CA PHE A 12 -1.94 -20.09 -7.36
C PHE A 12 -2.31 -21.51 -6.90
N TYR A 13 -1.32 -22.31 -6.49
CA TYR A 13 -1.58 -23.57 -5.79
C TYR A 13 -0.66 -23.73 -4.58
N ARG A 14 -1.15 -24.49 -3.59
CA ARG A 14 -0.65 -24.69 -2.21
C ARG A 14 0.75 -25.32 -2.07
N LEU A 15 1.55 -25.32 -3.13
CA LEU A 15 2.94 -25.76 -3.12
C LEU A 15 3.85 -24.53 -3.04
N ARG A 16 4.63 -24.44 -1.96
CA ARG A 16 5.71 -23.46 -1.83
C ARG A 16 6.75 -23.72 -2.92
N GLY A 17 6.59 -23.14 -4.10
CA GLY A 17 7.49 -23.40 -5.22
C GLY A 17 7.35 -22.40 -6.35
N LYS A 18 8.45 -22.19 -7.08
CA LYS A 18 8.46 -21.46 -8.36
C LYS A 18 7.59 -22.27 -9.34
N PRO A 19 6.70 -21.64 -10.13
CA PRO A 19 5.96 -22.34 -11.17
C PRO A 19 6.96 -22.98 -12.14
N PRO A 20 6.69 -24.20 -12.64
CA PRO A 20 7.54 -24.83 -13.64
C PRO A 20 7.69 -23.91 -14.86
N GLU A 21 8.93 -23.72 -15.31
CA GLU A 21 9.22 -22.85 -16.45
C GLU A 21 8.60 -23.47 -17.73
N GLY A 22 7.90 -22.65 -18.52
CA GLY A 22 7.33 -23.07 -19.80
C GLY A 22 5.84 -23.49 -19.78
N ILE A 23 5.13 -23.41 -18.65
CA ILE A 23 3.68 -23.65 -18.65
C ILE A 23 2.95 -22.41 -19.18
N ALA A 24 2.20 -22.60 -20.27
CA ALA A 24 1.28 -21.61 -20.82
C ALA A 24 -0.14 -22.16 -20.75
N LEU A 25 -1.08 -21.33 -20.29
CA LEU A 25 -2.49 -21.67 -20.26
C LEU A 25 -3.12 -21.23 -21.58
N SER A 26 -3.76 -22.15 -22.30
CA SER A 26 -4.49 -21.82 -23.53
C SER A 26 -5.91 -21.42 -23.16
N VAL A 27 -6.24 -20.14 -23.30
CA VAL A 27 -7.63 -19.65 -23.22
C VAL A 27 -8.06 -19.29 -24.63
N ASP A 28 -9.08 -19.97 -25.15
CA ASP A 28 -9.67 -19.66 -26.46
C ASP A 28 -8.62 -19.59 -27.60
N GLY A 29 -7.64 -20.51 -27.59
CA GLY A 29 -6.54 -20.58 -28.55
C GLY A 29 -5.37 -19.61 -28.30
N VAL A 30 -5.46 -18.73 -27.30
CA VAL A 30 -4.39 -17.80 -26.93
C VAL A 30 -3.52 -18.40 -25.83
N ARG A 31 -2.21 -18.56 -26.10
CA ARG A 31 -1.22 -18.97 -25.10
C ARG A 31 -0.92 -17.83 -24.13
N VAL A 32 -1.35 -17.97 -22.88
CA VAL A 32 -1.07 -17.03 -21.80
C VAL A 32 0.10 -17.56 -20.96
N PRO A 33 1.26 -16.87 -20.91
CA PRO A 33 2.37 -17.29 -20.07
C PRO A 33 1.98 -17.19 -18.59
N ILE A 34 2.28 -18.25 -17.83
CA ILE A 34 2.02 -18.25 -16.38
C ILE A 34 3.21 -17.61 -15.66
N GLY A 35 2.98 -16.42 -15.10
CA GLY A 35 3.96 -15.70 -14.29
C GLY A 35 3.92 -16.11 -12.81
N THR A 36 4.97 -15.76 -12.07
CA THR A 36 5.02 -15.83 -10.60
C THR A 36 4.19 -14.74 -9.91
N LYS A 37 3.85 -13.69 -10.66
CA LYS A 37 3.22 -12.46 -10.15
C LYS A 37 2.15 -11.98 -11.12
N ILE A 38 1.02 -11.51 -10.60
CA ILE A 38 -0.05 -10.88 -11.39
C ILE A 38 -0.49 -9.59 -10.73
N LYS A 39 -0.89 -8.62 -11.55
CA LYS A 39 -1.53 -7.39 -11.08
C LYS A 39 -3.04 -7.53 -11.22
N LEU A 40 -3.76 -7.54 -10.10
CA LEU A 40 -5.22 -7.63 -10.07
C LEU A 40 -5.79 -6.43 -9.32
N LEU A 41 -6.69 -5.67 -9.94
CA LEU A 41 -7.30 -4.47 -9.32
C LEU A 41 -6.28 -3.46 -8.74
N GLY A 42 -5.04 -3.45 -9.23
CA GLY A 42 -3.96 -2.60 -8.71
C GLY A 42 -3.16 -3.22 -7.56
N LEU A 43 -3.53 -4.40 -7.07
CA LEU A 43 -2.77 -5.22 -6.14
C LEU A 43 -1.76 -6.09 -6.88
N TRP A 44 -0.57 -6.25 -6.31
CA TRP A 44 0.42 -7.22 -6.80
C TRP A 44 0.26 -8.50 -5.99
N LEU A 45 -0.22 -9.54 -6.65
CA LEU A 45 -0.38 -10.88 -6.09
C LEU A 45 0.80 -11.73 -6.52
N ASP A 46 1.63 -12.11 -5.55
CA ASP A 46 2.65 -13.12 -5.74
C ASP A 46 2.05 -14.51 -5.46
N CYS A 47 2.55 -15.55 -6.13
CA CYS A 47 2.10 -16.94 -5.93
C CYS A 47 2.17 -17.41 -4.46
N THR A 48 3.02 -16.80 -3.64
CA THR A 48 3.19 -17.09 -2.21
C THR A 48 2.24 -16.32 -1.28
N TRP A 49 1.36 -15.46 -1.83
CA TRP A 49 0.48 -14.59 -1.05
C TRP A 49 1.24 -13.77 0.00
N SER A 50 2.48 -13.36 -0.31
CA SER A 50 3.36 -12.63 0.62
C SER A 50 3.09 -11.12 0.62
N PHE A 51 2.57 -10.57 -0.48
CA PHE A 51 2.27 -9.14 -0.68
C PHE A 51 3.44 -8.18 -0.46
N GLY A 52 4.67 -8.68 -0.40
CA GLY A 52 5.85 -7.85 -0.18
C GLY A 52 6.04 -6.82 -1.28
N GLU A 53 5.93 -7.24 -2.54
CA GLU A 53 6.03 -6.38 -3.71
C GLU A 53 4.91 -5.33 -3.76
N HIS A 54 3.70 -5.72 -3.32
CA HIS A 54 2.60 -4.77 -3.23
C HIS A 54 2.92 -3.65 -2.24
N ILE A 55 3.35 -3.97 -1.02
CA ILE A 55 3.67 -2.98 0.01
C ILE A 55 4.87 -2.11 -0.42
N VAL A 56 5.89 -2.72 -1.02
CA VAL A 56 7.06 -2.01 -1.57
C VAL A 56 6.67 -1.05 -2.69
N SER A 57 5.66 -1.37 -3.50
CA SER A 57 5.19 -0.48 -4.58
C SER A 57 4.20 0.59 -4.11
N VAL A 58 3.34 0.29 -3.12
CA VAL A 58 2.32 1.23 -2.62
C VAL A 58 2.92 2.29 -1.69
N ALA A 59 3.85 1.92 -0.80
CA ALA A 59 4.40 2.86 0.16
C ALA A 59 5.08 4.09 -0.49
N PRO A 60 5.89 3.96 -1.55
CA PRO A 60 6.45 5.11 -2.28
C PRO A 60 5.38 5.97 -2.94
N ARG A 61 4.31 5.36 -3.48
CA ARG A 61 3.19 6.08 -4.10
C ARG A 61 2.41 6.89 -3.08
N ALA A 62 2.05 6.28 -1.95
CA ALA A 62 1.39 6.97 -0.85
C ALA A 62 2.25 8.12 -0.31
N LYS A 63 3.57 7.90 -0.19
CA LYS A 63 4.54 8.93 0.17
C LYS A 63 4.63 10.07 -0.84
N ALA A 64 4.61 9.78 -2.14
CA ALA A 64 4.66 10.80 -3.18
C ALA A 64 3.42 11.72 -3.09
N VAL A 65 2.23 11.11 -2.95
CA VAL A 65 0.98 11.86 -2.74
C VAL A 65 1.04 12.67 -1.45
N ALA A 66 1.51 12.08 -0.34
CA ALA A 66 1.70 12.80 0.91
C ALA A 66 2.60 14.04 0.74
N ASN A 67 3.70 13.94 0.01
CA ASN A 67 4.60 15.07 -0.24
C ASN A 67 3.92 16.18 -1.06
N ILE A 68 3.14 15.82 -2.08
CA ILE A 68 2.40 16.80 -2.90
C ILE A 68 1.36 17.52 -2.04
N LEU A 69 0.57 16.78 -1.26
CA LEU A 69 -0.43 17.35 -0.37
C LEU A 69 0.20 18.23 0.72
N CYS A 70 1.36 17.82 1.25
CA CYS A 70 2.10 18.64 2.22
C CYS A 70 2.62 19.95 1.61
N ARG A 71 3.08 19.94 0.36
CA ARG A 71 3.50 21.15 -0.36
C ARG A 71 2.32 22.09 -0.62
N LEU A 72 1.17 21.54 -1.00
CA LEU A 72 -0.05 22.31 -1.17
C LEU A 72 -0.45 22.99 0.15
N MET A 73 -0.38 22.26 1.27
CA MET A 73 -0.67 22.80 2.60
C MET A 73 0.31 23.89 3.04
N SER A 74 1.61 23.76 2.76
CA SER A 74 2.60 24.79 3.17
C SER A 74 2.39 26.11 2.44
N ASN A 75 1.92 26.06 1.20
CA ASN A 75 1.67 27.25 0.39
C ASN A 75 0.37 27.97 0.84
N LEU A 76 -0.58 27.20 1.37
CA LEU A 76 -1.81 27.71 1.98
C LEU A 76 -1.54 28.07 3.45
N LYS A 77 -0.96 29.25 3.71
CA LYS A 77 -0.77 29.78 5.07
C LYS A 77 -2.10 29.75 5.83
N GLY A 78 -2.31 28.77 6.72
CA GLY A 78 -3.48 28.71 7.60
C GLY A 78 -4.44 27.52 7.44
N VAL A 79 -4.08 26.46 6.70
CA VAL A 79 -4.94 25.25 6.65
C VAL A 79 -5.14 24.68 8.06
N GLY A 80 -6.39 24.70 8.54
CA GLY A 80 -6.77 24.20 9.85
C GLY A 80 -6.72 22.68 9.98
N ASN A 81 -6.75 22.18 11.23
CA ASN A 81 -6.63 20.75 11.58
C ASN A 81 -7.58 19.83 10.79
N ARG A 82 -8.76 20.32 10.37
CA ARG A 82 -9.74 19.56 9.57
C ARG A 82 -9.22 19.16 8.19
N ALA A 83 -8.66 20.10 7.44
CA ALA A 83 -8.14 19.81 6.11
C ALA A 83 -6.89 18.95 6.19
N CYS A 84 -6.05 19.13 7.22
CA CYS A 84 -4.94 18.21 7.46
C CYS A 84 -5.41 16.76 7.70
N ARG A 85 -6.44 16.55 8.53
CA ARG A 85 -7.05 15.23 8.74
C ARG A 85 -7.63 14.63 7.45
N LEU A 86 -8.25 15.45 6.59
CA LEU A 86 -8.74 14.99 5.29
C LEU A 86 -7.60 14.43 4.43
N TYR A 87 -6.50 15.17 4.30
CA TYR A 87 -5.34 14.74 3.51
C TYR A 87 -4.66 13.49 4.10
N VAL A 88 -4.54 13.43 5.42
CA VAL A 88 -4.10 12.21 6.13
C VAL A 88 -5.00 11.03 5.76
N GLY A 89 -6.32 11.25 5.72
CA GLY A 89 -7.30 10.25 5.26
C GLY A 89 -7.04 9.79 3.84
N VAL A 90 -6.81 10.72 2.89
CA VAL A 90 -6.49 10.38 1.48
C VAL A 90 -5.23 9.53 1.37
N VAL A 91 -4.16 9.88 2.10
CA VAL A 91 -2.93 9.10 2.09
C VAL A 91 -3.16 7.70 2.67
N HIS A 92 -3.92 7.59 3.77
CA HIS A 92 -4.28 6.30 4.33
C HIS A 92 -5.14 5.47 3.38
N LEU A 93 -6.10 6.05 2.67
CA LEU A 93 -6.92 5.31 1.68
C LEU A 93 -6.05 4.71 0.57
N ILE A 94 -5.05 5.44 0.09
CA ILE A 94 -4.11 4.94 -0.92
C ILE A 94 -3.21 3.84 -0.33
N ALA A 95 -2.73 4.04 0.89
CA ALA A 95 -1.82 3.09 1.56
C ALA A 95 -2.53 1.80 2.01
N LEU A 96 -3.80 1.90 2.38
CA LEU A 96 -4.63 0.82 2.95
C LEU A 96 -5.55 0.19 1.90
N TYR A 97 -5.37 0.53 0.63
CA TYR A 97 -6.13 -0.09 -0.45
C TYR A 97 -5.87 -1.60 -0.47
N GLY A 98 -6.95 -2.40 -0.41
CA GLY A 98 -6.85 -3.85 -0.34
C GLY A 98 -6.34 -4.39 1.00
N ALA A 99 -6.33 -3.58 2.07
CA ALA A 99 -5.86 -3.98 3.40
C ALA A 99 -6.42 -5.34 3.87
N PRO A 100 -7.71 -5.69 3.74
CA PRO A 100 -8.20 -7.01 4.15
C PRO A 100 -7.41 -8.20 3.58
N ILE A 101 -6.86 -8.04 2.38
CA ILE A 101 -6.17 -9.10 1.65
C ILE A 101 -4.72 -9.27 2.13
N TRP A 102 -4.02 -8.17 2.42
CA TRP A 102 -2.59 -8.19 2.76
C TRP A 102 -2.27 -7.87 4.24
N ALA A 103 -3.24 -7.37 5.00
CA ALA A 103 -3.08 -6.96 6.40
C ALA A 103 -2.49 -8.06 7.30
N PRO A 104 -2.97 -9.32 7.25
CA PRO A 104 -2.42 -10.38 8.12
C PRO A 104 -0.92 -10.59 7.90
N LYS A 105 -0.45 -10.47 6.65
CA LYS A 105 0.96 -10.63 6.29
C LYS A 105 1.81 -9.45 6.74
N MET A 106 1.29 -8.22 6.57
CA MET A 106 1.96 -7.03 7.11
C MET A 106 2.08 -7.10 8.63
N MET A 107 1.01 -7.50 9.31
CA MET A 107 1.00 -7.63 10.78
C MET A 107 1.93 -8.74 11.27
N ALA A 108 2.29 -9.73 10.46
CA ALA A 108 3.28 -10.75 10.84
C ALA A 108 4.74 -10.37 10.54
N THR A 109 5.00 -9.36 9.70
CA THR A 109 6.33 -9.12 9.12
C THR A 109 6.82 -7.68 9.30
N GLU A 110 7.83 -7.45 10.14
CA GLU A 110 8.36 -6.09 10.41
C GLU A 110 8.87 -5.37 9.15
N ARG A 111 9.48 -6.10 8.21
CA ARG A 111 9.93 -5.56 6.92
C ARG A 111 8.79 -4.91 6.12
N LEU A 112 7.56 -5.35 6.32
CA LEU A 112 6.37 -4.81 5.66
C LEU A 112 5.76 -3.64 6.45
N ARG A 113 5.92 -3.62 7.78
CA ARG A 113 5.45 -2.53 8.65
C ARG A 113 6.31 -1.27 8.51
N ALA A 114 7.64 -1.42 8.46
CA ALA A 114 8.56 -0.29 8.47
C ALA A 114 8.33 0.74 7.35
N PRO A 115 8.10 0.35 6.07
CA PRO A 115 7.73 1.28 5.01
C PRO A 115 6.45 2.06 5.31
N MET A 116 5.42 1.39 5.83
CA MET A 116 4.13 2.00 6.15
C MET A 116 4.22 2.99 7.32
N ARG A 117 4.95 2.63 8.38
CA ARG A 117 5.28 3.57 9.48
C ARG A 117 6.02 4.80 8.98
N LYS A 118 6.93 4.63 8.02
CA LYS A 118 7.67 5.76 7.42
C LYS A 118 6.74 6.71 6.66
N VAL A 119 5.78 6.19 5.90
CA VAL A 119 4.75 7.01 5.23
C VAL A 119 3.93 7.77 6.28
N GLN A 120 3.36 7.06 7.25
CA GLN A 120 2.51 7.66 8.28
C GLN A 120 3.26 8.72 9.10
N ARG A 121 4.48 8.43 9.53
CA ARG A 121 5.34 9.39 10.26
C ARG A 121 5.55 10.67 9.46
N GLN A 122 5.82 10.58 8.16
CA GLN A 122 6.04 11.78 7.35
C GLN A 122 4.80 12.65 7.29
N VAL A 123 3.61 12.06 7.13
CA VAL A 123 2.36 12.82 7.11
C VAL A 123 2.07 13.40 8.49
N ALA A 124 2.29 12.64 9.56
CA ALA A 124 2.07 13.08 10.94
C ALA A 124 2.98 14.25 11.35
N ILE A 125 4.28 14.18 11.04
CA ILE A 125 5.22 15.29 11.30
C ILE A 125 4.76 16.56 10.59
N ARG A 126 4.28 16.43 9.36
CA ARG A 126 3.80 17.58 8.58
C ARG A 126 2.48 18.12 9.11
N ALA A 127 1.58 17.24 9.55
CA ALA A 127 0.31 17.61 10.17
C ALA A 127 0.50 18.50 11.39
N VAL A 128 1.46 18.16 12.24
CA VAL A 128 1.78 18.91 13.47
C VAL A 128 2.80 20.02 13.26
N ARG A 129 3.27 20.22 12.02
CA ARG A 129 4.36 21.15 11.67
C ARG A 129 5.62 20.92 12.51
N GLY A 130 5.88 19.68 12.89
CA GLY A 130 6.95 19.29 13.78
C GLY A 130 8.30 19.09 13.08
N TYR A 131 9.35 18.94 13.89
CA TYR A 131 10.70 18.68 13.39
C TYR A 131 10.86 17.27 12.83
N ARG A 132 11.82 17.12 11.90
CA ARG A 132 12.15 15.83 11.27
C ARG A 132 12.67 14.76 12.25
N THR A 133 13.05 15.12 13.47
CA THR A 133 13.61 14.24 14.51
C THR A 133 12.54 13.58 15.39
N ILE A 134 11.30 14.08 15.35
CA ILE A 134 10.21 13.54 16.17
C ILE A 134 9.96 12.07 15.83
N SER A 135 9.84 11.20 16.84
CA SER A 135 9.58 9.77 16.62
C SER A 135 8.21 9.54 15.94
N HIS A 136 8.02 8.38 15.32
CA HIS A 136 6.72 8.03 14.71
C HIS A 136 5.58 8.08 15.73
N ALA A 137 5.81 7.53 16.93
CA ALA A 137 4.83 7.53 18.01
C ALA A 137 4.45 8.96 18.41
N ALA A 138 5.43 9.81 18.72
CA ALA A 138 5.19 11.19 19.14
C ALA A 138 4.52 12.04 18.03
N ALA A 139 4.91 11.86 16.77
CA ALA A 139 4.28 12.59 15.67
C ALA A 139 2.82 12.19 15.49
N SER A 140 2.52 10.88 15.60
CA SER A 140 1.15 10.36 15.40
C SER A 140 0.23 10.77 16.55
N THR A 141 0.72 10.74 17.79
CA THR A 141 -0.06 11.19 18.96
C THR A 141 -0.39 12.68 18.89
N LEU A 142 0.60 13.53 18.62
CA LEU A 142 0.39 14.98 18.45
C LEU A 142 -0.57 15.30 17.30
N ALA A 143 -0.56 14.49 16.23
CA ALA A 143 -1.44 14.66 15.08
C ALA A 143 -2.86 14.13 15.31
N GLY A 144 -3.10 13.39 16.41
CA GLY A 144 -4.35 12.66 16.62
C GLY A 144 -4.57 11.54 15.59
N ILE A 145 -3.48 10.98 15.05
CA ILE A 145 -3.52 9.91 14.04
C ILE A 145 -3.27 8.58 14.75
N PRO A 146 -4.19 7.61 14.66
CA PRO A 146 -3.95 6.28 15.22
C PRO A 146 -2.78 5.59 14.50
N PRO A 147 -1.94 4.82 15.22
CA PRO A 147 -0.90 3.99 14.62
C PRO A 147 -1.39 3.17 13.41
N ILE A 148 -0.56 3.05 12.38
CA ILE A 148 -0.92 2.40 11.12
C ILE A 148 -1.37 0.95 11.32
N GLU A 149 -0.85 0.26 12.33
CA GLU A 149 -1.24 -1.10 12.70
C GLU A 149 -2.71 -1.18 13.11
N LEU A 150 -3.16 -0.23 13.93
CA LEU A 150 -4.56 -0.16 14.36
C LEU A 150 -5.48 0.20 13.19
N LEU A 151 -5.01 1.05 12.28
CA LEU A 151 -5.75 1.35 11.06
C LEU A 151 -5.85 0.11 10.17
N VAL A 152 -4.75 -0.60 9.94
CA VAL A 152 -4.71 -1.81 9.13
C VAL A 152 -5.63 -2.87 9.71
N ASP A 153 -5.59 -3.10 11.02
CA ASP A 153 -6.50 -4.01 11.71
C ASP A 153 -7.97 -3.59 11.55
N LYS A 154 -8.26 -2.30 11.80
CA LYS A 154 -9.61 -1.76 11.60
C LYS A 154 -10.10 -2.01 10.18
N PHE A 155 -9.31 -1.67 9.16
CA PHE A 155 -9.69 -1.81 7.75
C PHE A 155 -9.72 -3.26 7.28
N ALA A 156 -8.97 -4.15 7.91
CA ALA A 156 -9.01 -5.58 7.63
C ALA A 156 -10.32 -6.23 8.08
N ASN A 157 -10.88 -5.76 9.20
CA ASN A 157 -12.09 -6.30 9.83
C ASN A 157 -13.39 -5.59 9.39
N VAL A 158 -13.37 -4.76 8.33
CA VAL A 158 -14.59 -4.08 7.81
C VAL A 158 -15.45 -5.01 6.95
N PHE A 159 -14.90 -6.12 6.50
CA PHE A 159 -15.56 -7.16 5.70
C PHE A 159 -15.34 -8.52 6.36
#